data_AF-A0AAW2E7C9-F1
#
_entry.id   AF-A0AAW2E7C9-F1
#
_cell.length_a   1.000
_cell.length_b   1.000
_cell.length_c   1.000
_cell.angle_alpha   90.00
_cell.angle_beta   90.00
_cell.angle_gamma   90.00
#
_symmetry.space_group_name_H-M   'P 1'
#
loop_
_entity.id
_entity.type
_entity.pdbx_description
1 polymer ?
#
loop_
_entity_poly.entity_id
_entity_poly.type
_entity_poly.pdbx_seq_one_letter_code
_entity_poly.pdbx_strand_id
1 'polypeptide(L)'
;MMSMIVSSFAGLLAIIAVPETLRVLVHTKKSYIPCVTFSRYTQTLLHIYKLYISDPDDPNSDLYKTINVIHRKHKASSKSSENAGVGGIYKRDMAITQFAFIGYILIAPKSIGLCNKSREEEEEAAEAFIHFWRVIGHMLQIPDRLNLCRKNAAETRELCKKVADVLTKYMNDAPPEFYHIASAILDGLWYIDITLDKHAFLKFTYQLHGIEYNKQLGWYSRLNAKYRDLVCYLCLVPYVGAIVRLYYKAVLWLTLWLVVKWPILAWLLLGKKNSHIKLY
;
A
#
# COMPACT_ATOMS: atom_id res chain seq x y z
N MET A 1 9.77 -7.77 -1.31
CA MET A 1 9.01 -6.91 -2.25
C MET A 1 7.54 -7.27 -2.34
N MET A 2 7.12 -8.45 -2.81
CA MET A 2 5.69 -8.78 -2.96
C MET A 2 4.89 -8.63 -1.66
N SER A 3 5.35 -9.21 -0.55
CA SER A 3 4.71 -9.02 0.78
C SER A 3 4.65 -7.55 1.21
N MET A 4 5.66 -6.74 0.84
CA MET A 4 5.70 -5.31 1.17
C MET A 4 4.66 -4.53 0.36
N ILE A 5 4.44 -4.91 -0.90
CA ILE A 5 3.40 -4.32 -1.76
C ILE A 5 2.01 -4.70 -1.24
N VAL A 6 1.78 -5.98 -0.91
CA VAL A 6 0.52 -6.45 -0.32
C VAL A 6 0.24 -5.71 0.99
N SER A 7 1.24 -5.63 1.88
CA SER A 7 1.16 -4.83 3.10
C SER A 7 0.85 -3.36 2.80
N SER A 8 1.49 -2.76 1.79
CA SER A 8 1.28 -1.36 1.43
C SER A 8 -0.15 -1.07 0.99
N PHE A 9 -0.75 -1.97 0.22
CA PHE A 9 -2.14 -1.81 -0.23
C PHE A 9 -3.16 -2.15 0.86
N ALA A 10 -2.91 -3.15 1.70
CA ALA A 10 -3.73 -3.36 2.91
C ALA A 10 -3.66 -2.15 3.84
N GLY A 11 -2.46 -1.58 4.01
CA GLY A 11 -2.24 -0.37 4.80
C GLY A 11 -2.93 0.84 4.20
N LEU A 12 -2.89 0.99 2.87
CA LEU A 12 -3.64 2.01 2.16
C LEU A 12 -5.15 1.89 2.44
N LEU A 13 -5.70 0.67 2.37
CA LEU A 13 -7.11 0.45 2.69
C LEU A 13 -7.44 0.80 4.15
N ALA A 14 -6.55 0.55 5.10
CA ALA A 14 -6.78 0.94 6.49
C ALA A 14 -6.76 2.47 6.68
N ILE A 15 -5.77 3.19 6.11
CA ILE A 15 -5.66 4.64 6.30
C ILE A 15 -6.78 5.43 5.63
N ILE A 16 -7.40 4.93 4.56
CA ILE A 16 -8.52 5.63 3.92
C ILE A 16 -9.80 5.56 4.76
N ALA A 17 -9.84 4.76 5.82
CA ALA A 17 -10.93 4.81 6.81
C ALA A 17 -10.89 6.11 7.64
N VAL A 18 -9.72 6.76 7.73
CA VAL A 18 -9.57 8.04 8.45
C VAL A 18 -10.43 9.12 7.74
N PRO A 19 -11.36 9.80 8.44
CA PRO A 19 -12.32 10.71 7.82
C PRO A 19 -11.69 11.81 6.98
N GLU A 20 -10.59 12.42 7.44
CA GLU A 20 -9.85 13.45 6.72
C GLU A 20 -9.30 12.92 5.40
N THR A 21 -8.70 11.74 5.41
CA THR A 21 -8.13 11.10 4.21
C THR A 21 -9.25 10.73 3.24
N LEU A 22 -10.34 10.16 3.74
CA LEU A 22 -11.50 9.79 2.93
C LEU A 22 -12.12 11.01 2.24
N ARG A 23 -12.32 12.11 2.97
CA ARG A 23 -12.90 13.36 2.44
C ARG A 23 -12.10 13.90 1.25
N VAL A 24 -10.77 13.95 1.36
CA VAL A 24 -9.90 14.37 0.25
C VAL A 24 -10.08 13.45 -0.96
N LEU A 25 -10.08 12.12 -0.77
CA LEU A 25 -10.26 11.17 -1.87
C LEU A 25 -11.63 11.29 -2.55
N VAL A 26 -12.69 11.39 -1.78
CA VAL A 26 -14.07 11.58 -2.28
C VAL A 26 -14.18 12.88 -3.06
N HIS A 27 -13.59 13.97 -2.56
CA HIS A 27 -13.61 15.28 -3.21
C HIS A 27 -12.97 15.25 -4.60
N THR A 28 -11.86 14.53 -4.78
CA THR A 28 -11.18 14.49 -6.09
C THR A 28 -12.03 13.91 -7.21
N LYS A 29 -13.09 13.14 -6.91
CA LYS A 29 -13.92 12.36 -7.84
C LYS A 29 -13.15 11.38 -8.76
N LYS A 30 -11.84 11.26 -8.60
CA LYS A 30 -10.96 10.41 -9.43
C LYS A 30 -11.25 8.92 -9.26
N SER A 31 -11.65 8.51 -8.05
CA SER A 31 -11.99 7.12 -7.74
C SER A 31 -13.30 6.65 -8.39
N TYR A 32 -14.06 7.54 -9.04
CA TYR A 32 -15.26 7.18 -9.80
C TYR A 32 -14.96 6.92 -11.28
N ILE A 33 -13.71 7.14 -11.72
CA ILE A 33 -13.29 6.99 -13.11
C ILE A 33 -12.30 5.81 -13.18
N PRO A 34 -12.69 4.66 -13.76
CA PRO A 34 -11.88 3.44 -13.73
C PRO A 34 -10.46 3.61 -14.26
N CYS A 35 -10.29 4.30 -15.41
CA CYS A 35 -8.96 4.49 -15.99
C CYS A 35 -8.04 5.41 -15.17
N VAL A 36 -8.61 6.43 -14.52
CA VAL A 36 -7.87 7.30 -13.60
C VAL A 36 -7.44 6.51 -12.37
N THR A 37 -8.31 5.62 -11.89
CA THR A 37 -8.06 4.79 -10.72
C THR A 37 -6.99 3.74 -10.99
N PHE A 38 -7.09 3.03 -12.13
CA PHE A 38 -6.04 2.15 -12.66
C PHE A 38 -4.70 2.89 -12.76
N SER A 39 -4.68 4.05 -13.42
CA SER A 39 -3.45 4.82 -13.62
C SER A 39 -2.84 5.27 -12.30
N ARG A 40 -3.66 5.75 -11.36
CA ARG A 40 -3.23 6.20 -10.04
C ARG A 40 -2.53 5.09 -9.26
N TYR A 41 -3.19 3.93 -9.10
CA TYR A 41 -2.65 2.87 -8.26
C TYR A 41 -1.53 2.08 -8.93
N THR A 42 -1.50 2.05 -10.26
CA THR A 42 -0.33 1.63 -11.02
C THR A 42 0.87 2.54 -10.77
N GLN A 43 0.69 3.86 -10.83
CA GLN A 43 1.77 4.81 -10.52
C GLN A 43 2.23 4.66 -9.07
N THR A 44 1.31 4.47 -8.12
CA THR A 44 1.66 4.20 -6.72
C THR A 44 2.54 2.95 -6.60
N LEU A 45 2.15 1.83 -7.23
CA LEU A 45 2.95 0.60 -7.25
C LEU A 45 4.34 0.84 -7.83
N LEU A 46 4.43 1.52 -8.98
CA LEU A 46 5.70 1.81 -9.64
C LEU A 46 6.60 2.72 -8.80
N HIS A 47 6.04 3.75 -8.16
CA HIS A 47 6.77 4.62 -7.25
C HIS A 47 7.30 3.84 -6.03
N ILE A 48 6.48 2.99 -5.41
CA ILE A 48 6.92 2.12 -4.30
C ILE A 48 8.09 1.24 -4.76
N TYR A 49 7.96 0.59 -5.92
CA TYR A 49 9.03 -0.23 -6.48
C TYR A 49 10.31 0.58 -6.70
N LYS A 50 10.20 1.78 -7.28
CA LYS A 50 11.34 2.67 -7.53
C LYS A 50 12.01 3.15 -6.24
N LEU A 51 11.28 3.40 -5.17
CA LEU A 51 11.88 3.75 -3.87
C LEU A 51 12.83 2.67 -3.36
N TYR A 52 12.55 1.39 -3.61
CA TYR A 52 13.35 0.28 -3.11
C TYR A 52 14.49 -0.16 -4.03
N ILE A 53 14.40 0.09 -5.34
CA ILE A 53 15.38 -0.42 -6.31
C ILE A 53 16.32 0.65 -6.87
N SER A 54 16.05 1.93 -6.59
CA SER A 54 16.87 3.02 -7.09
C SER A 54 18.00 3.32 -6.11
N ASP A 55 19.14 3.73 -6.65
CA ASP A 55 20.32 4.09 -5.88
C ASP A 55 20.12 5.45 -5.16
N PRO A 56 20.18 5.52 -3.82
CA PRO A 56 20.12 6.79 -3.09
C PRO A 56 21.36 7.66 -3.28
N ASP A 57 22.52 7.08 -3.64
CA ASP A 57 23.79 7.80 -3.79
C ASP A 57 23.91 8.50 -5.15
N ASP A 58 23.11 8.10 -6.14
CA ASP A 58 22.98 8.81 -7.42
C ASP A 58 21.93 9.94 -7.33
N PRO A 59 22.32 11.22 -7.40
CA PRO A 59 21.38 12.35 -7.34
C PRO A 59 20.40 12.40 -8.53
N ASN A 60 20.69 11.70 -9.64
CA ASN A 60 19.81 11.62 -10.81
C ASN A 60 18.89 10.41 -10.79
N SER A 61 18.93 9.61 -9.72
CA SER A 61 18.18 8.38 -9.63
C SER A 61 16.68 8.61 -9.60
N ASP A 62 15.95 7.56 -9.95
CA ASP A 62 14.49 7.57 -9.95
C ASP A 62 13.88 7.71 -8.53
N LEU A 63 14.69 7.56 -7.47
CA LEU A 63 14.29 7.80 -6.08
C LEU A 63 13.87 9.27 -5.92
N TYR A 64 14.73 10.21 -6.28
CA TYR A 64 14.48 11.65 -6.11
C TYR A 64 13.35 12.14 -7.03
N LYS A 65 13.26 11.62 -8.27
CA LYS A 65 12.12 11.90 -9.17
C LYS A 65 10.81 11.41 -8.56
N THR A 66 10.81 10.21 -7.98
CA THR A 66 9.64 9.63 -7.30
C THR A 66 9.21 10.49 -6.11
N ILE A 67 10.14 10.86 -5.22
CA ILE A 67 9.86 11.74 -4.08
C ILE A 67 9.25 13.07 -4.54
N ASN A 68 9.82 13.69 -5.57
CA ASN A 68 9.31 14.93 -6.13
C ASN A 68 7.89 14.80 -6.70
N VAL A 69 7.59 13.71 -7.41
CA VAL A 69 6.24 13.45 -7.91
C VAL A 69 5.25 13.23 -6.77
N ILE A 70 5.62 12.46 -5.75
CA ILE A 70 4.80 12.24 -4.56
C ILE A 70 4.49 13.58 -3.88
N HIS A 71 5.52 14.42 -3.69
CA HIS A 71 5.36 15.74 -3.07
C HIS A 71 4.41 16.64 -3.87
N ARG A 72 4.61 16.74 -5.19
CA ARG A 72 3.77 17.54 -6.10
C ARG A 72 2.31 17.07 -6.08
N LYS A 73 2.07 15.76 -6.15
CA LYS A 73 0.71 15.19 -6.14
C LYS A 73 -0.04 15.46 -4.84
N HIS A 74 0.61 15.28 -3.69
CA HIS A 74 0.01 15.58 -2.40
C HIS A 74 -0.24 17.08 -2.22
N LYS A 75 0.73 17.93 -2.58
CA LYS A 75 0.56 19.40 -2.50
C LYS A 75 -0.57 19.90 -3.41
N ALA A 76 -0.66 19.40 -4.64
CA ALA A 76 -1.72 19.76 -5.57
C ALA A 76 -3.11 19.31 -5.05
N SER A 77 -3.20 18.09 -4.52
CA SER A 77 -4.44 17.57 -3.95
C SER A 77 -4.86 18.30 -2.67
N SER A 78 -3.90 18.66 -1.81
CA SER A 78 -4.13 19.49 -0.62
C SER A 78 -4.71 20.84 -1.00
N LYS A 79 -4.02 21.57 -1.90
CA LYS A 79 -4.45 22.89 -2.35
C LYS A 79 -5.84 22.85 -3.00
N SER A 80 -6.12 21.84 -3.82
CA SER A 80 -7.45 21.67 -4.43
C SER A 80 -8.54 21.47 -3.37
N SER A 81 -8.27 20.66 -2.35
CA SER A 81 -9.24 20.33 -1.30
C SER A 81 -9.44 21.48 -0.31
N GLU A 82 -8.38 22.23 0.00
CA GLU A 82 -8.42 23.48 0.78
C GLU A 82 -9.25 24.55 0.08
N ASN A 83 -9.00 24.77 -1.22
CA ASN A 83 -9.77 25.73 -2.03
C ASN A 83 -11.26 25.38 -2.09
N ALA A 84 -11.61 24.10 -1.95
CA ALA A 84 -12.99 23.62 -1.93
C ALA A 84 -13.61 23.57 -0.51
N GLY A 85 -12.89 24.01 0.53
CA GLY A 85 -13.37 23.98 1.91
C GLY A 85 -13.49 22.58 2.53
N VAL A 86 -12.90 21.55 1.91
CA VAL A 86 -12.97 20.15 2.38
C VAL A 86 -11.89 19.83 3.42
N GLY A 87 -10.83 20.63 3.46
CA GLY A 87 -9.64 20.44 4.29
C GLY A 87 -8.44 19.95 3.48
N GLY A 88 -7.24 20.19 4.00
CA GLY A 88 -5.98 19.83 3.34
C GLY A 88 -5.42 18.48 3.76
N ILE A 89 -4.27 18.12 3.17
CA ILE A 89 -3.42 17.01 3.61
C ILE A 89 -2.38 17.59 4.57
N TYR A 90 -2.58 17.41 5.87
CA TYR A 90 -1.70 17.94 6.89
C TYR A 90 -0.53 16.98 7.18
N LYS A 91 0.47 17.46 7.90
CA LYS A 91 1.66 16.67 8.25
C LYS A 91 1.34 15.42 9.09
N ARG A 92 0.27 15.47 9.90
CA ARG A 92 -0.23 14.30 10.63
C ARG A 92 -0.80 13.23 9.68
N ASP A 93 -1.44 13.65 8.59
CA ASP A 93 -2.04 12.72 7.62
C ASP A 93 -0.95 12.04 6.79
N MET A 94 0.13 12.77 6.47
CA MET A 94 1.34 12.18 5.87
C MET A 94 2.01 11.17 6.82
N ALA A 95 2.07 11.45 8.12
CA ALA A 95 2.58 10.52 9.12
C ALA A 95 1.70 9.25 9.24
N ILE A 96 0.37 9.40 9.30
CA ILE A 96 -0.55 8.25 9.26
C ILE A 96 -0.39 7.49 7.95
N THR A 97 -0.20 8.18 6.82
CA THR A 97 0.03 7.53 5.51
C THR A 97 1.30 6.69 5.51
N GLN A 98 2.34 7.07 6.28
CA GLN A 98 3.55 6.27 6.44
C GLN A 98 3.25 4.88 7.03
N PHE A 99 2.23 4.76 7.89
CA PHE A 99 1.77 3.47 8.44
C PHE A 99 1.42 2.49 7.33
N ALA A 100 0.83 2.96 6.22
CA ALA A 100 0.45 2.07 5.13
C ALA A 100 1.65 1.25 4.63
N PHE A 101 2.84 1.84 4.58
CA PHE A 101 4.02 1.20 4.02
C PHE A 101 4.83 0.37 5.02
N ILE A 102 4.79 0.73 6.31
CA ILE A 102 5.64 0.10 7.34
C ILE A 102 4.88 -0.71 8.37
N GLY A 103 3.61 -0.38 8.63
CA GLY A 103 2.86 -0.81 9.81
C GLY A 103 2.78 -2.33 9.92
N TYR A 104 2.13 -2.97 8.94
CA TYR A 104 1.95 -4.43 8.98
C TYR A 104 3.22 -5.24 8.77
N ILE A 105 4.25 -4.66 8.13
CA ILE A 105 5.57 -5.29 8.08
C ILE A 105 6.15 -5.43 9.49
N LEU A 106 5.94 -4.43 10.34
CA LEU A 106 6.50 -4.41 11.70
C LEU A 106 5.62 -5.12 12.73
N ILE A 107 4.30 -5.06 12.60
CA ILE A 107 3.36 -5.56 13.63
C ILE A 107 2.69 -6.89 13.26
N ALA A 108 2.65 -7.26 11.98
CA ALA A 108 2.00 -8.49 11.50
C ALA A 108 2.82 -9.21 10.40
N PRO A 109 4.15 -9.39 10.55
CA PRO A 109 5.02 -9.91 9.49
C PRO A 109 4.59 -11.30 9.02
N LYS A 110 4.24 -12.19 9.95
CA LYS A 110 3.79 -13.56 9.62
C LYS A 110 2.51 -13.58 8.79
N SER A 111 1.55 -12.71 9.11
CA SER A 111 0.28 -12.61 8.40
C SER A 111 0.45 -12.20 6.92
N ILE A 112 1.54 -11.52 6.59
CA ILE A 112 1.88 -11.11 5.21
C ILE A 112 2.97 -12.01 4.58
N GLY A 113 3.29 -13.15 5.20
CA GLY A 113 4.29 -14.11 4.69
C GLY A 113 5.75 -13.68 4.87
N LEU A 114 6.04 -12.79 5.83
CA LEU A 114 7.40 -12.42 6.25
C LEU A 114 7.71 -13.07 7.61
N CYS A 115 8.70 -13.98 7.66
CA CYS A 115 9.39 -14.49 8.87
C CYS A 115 10.02 -15.83 8.47
N ASN A 116 11.34 -15.92 8.49
CA ASN A 116 12.12 -17.15 8.23
C ASN A 116 13.56 -17.06 8.76
N LYS A 117 13.84 -16.07 9.60
CA LYS A 117 15.20 -15.73 10.00
C LYS A 117 15.37 -15.90 11.51
N SER A 118 16.61 -15.87 11.98
CA SER A 118 16.85 -15.80 13.42
C SER A 118 16.26 -14.50 13.98
N ARG A 119 15.95 -14.45 15.28
CA ARG A 119 15.43 -13.25 15.93
C ARG A 119 16.36 -12.03 15.74
N GLU A 120 17.67 -12.26 15.73
CA GLU A 120 18.68 -11.22 15.55
C GLU A 120 18.64 -10.64 14.14
N GLU A 121 18.60 -11.49 13.12
CA GLU A 121 18.50 -11.05 11.73
C GLU A 121 17.16 -10.34 11.43
N GLU A 122 16.08 -10.75 12.10
CA GLU A 122 14.78 -10.07 12.00
C GLU A 122 14.84 -8.66 12.61
N GLU A 123 15.56 -8.49 13.71
CA GLU A 123 15.72 -7.19 14.36
C GLU A 123 16.60 -6.26 13.51
N GLU A 124 17.74 -6.74 13.02
CA GLU A 124 18.64 -5.98 12.14
C GLU A 124 17.91 -5.54 10.86
N ALA A 125 17.18 -6.47 10.22
CA ALA A 125 16.39 -6.15 9.04
C ALA A 125 15.29 -5.12 9.34
N ALA A 126 14.65 -5.20 10.52
CA ALA A 126 13.67 -4.22 10.93
C ALA A 126 14.29 -2.84 11.16
N GLU A 127 15.45 -2.74 11.81
CA GLU A 127 16.15 -1.47 12.03
C GLU A 127 16.61 -0.81 10.73
N ALA A 128 17.18 -1.58 9.80
CA ALA A 128 17.54 -1.08 8.48
C ALA A 128 16.30 -0.58 7.70
N PHE A 129 15.21 -1.34 7.74
CA PHE A 129 13.95 -0.97 7.09
C PHE A 129 13.33 0.31 7.70
N ILE A 130 13.41 0.44 9.03
CA ILE A 130 12.95 1.63 9.76
C ILE A 130 13.82 2.83 9.43
N HIS A 131 15.14 2.68 9.38
CA HIS A 131 16.03 3.77 9.00
C HIS A 131 15.71 4.28 7.58
N PHE A 132 15.57 3.36 6.62
CA PHE A 132 15.15 3.70 5.26
C PHE A 132 13.85 4.52 5.25
N TRP A 133 12.78 4.03 5.90
CA TRP A 133 11.50 4.75 5.91
C TRP A 133 11.52 6.02 6.76
N ARG A 134 12.42 6.14 7.73
CA ARG A 134 12.67 7.39 8.47
C ARG A 134 13.19 8.46 7.52
N VAL A 135 14.19 8.13 6.70
CA VAL A 135 14.76 9.03 5.68
C VAL A 135 13.71 9.39 4.63
N ILE A 136 13.00 8.40 4.07
CA ILE A 136 11.91 8.67 3.11
C ILE A 136 10.83 9.58 3.72
N GLY A 137 10.44 9.35 4.98
CA GLY A 137 9.49 10.21 5.68
C GLY A 137 9.98 11.66 5.80
N HIS A 138 11.25 11.84 6.15
CA HIS A 138 11.90 13.16 6.22
C HIS A 138 11.92 13.84 4.84
N MET A 139 12.30 13.12 3.78
CA MET A 139 12.30 13.63 2.40
C MET A 139 10.90 14.03 1.90
N LEU A 140 9.85 13.32 2.38
CA LEU A 140 8.45 13.67 2.14
C LEU A 140 7.95 14.80 3.05
N GLN A 141 8.85 15.42 3.82
CA GLN A 141 8.58 16.51 4.76
C GLN A 141 7.61 16.14 5.87
N ILE A 142 7.65 14.89 6.34
CA ILE A 142 7.04 14.52 7.62
C ILE A 142 7.98 15.03 8.73
N PRO A 143 7.53 15.92 9.62
CA PRO A 143 8.37 16.39 10.72
C PRO A 143 8.86 15.21 11.57
N ASP A 144 10.12 15.23 12.00
CA ASP A 144 10.71 14.11 12.75
C ASP A 144 9.92 13.74 14.01
N ARG A 145 9.31 14.73 14.67
CA ARG A 145 8.40 14.51 15.81
C ARG A 145 7.16 13.66 15.47
N LEU A 146 6.67 13.73 14.23
CA LEU A 146 5.51 12.97 13.73
C LEU A 146 5.90 11.69 12.97
N ASN A 147 7.14 11.56 12.51
CA ASN A 147 7.61 10.40 11.75
C ASN A 147 7.42 9.11 12.57
N LEU A 148 6.75 8.11 12.00
CA LEU A 148 6.47 6.85 12.71
C LEU A 148 7.73 6.03 12.94
N CYS A 149 8.75 6.17 12.07
CA CYS A 149 10.00 5.42 12.16
C CYS A 149 10.91 6.01 13.26
N ARG A 150 10.77 5.49 14.48
CA ARG A 150 11.52 5.91 15.67
C ARG A 150 12.90 5.26 15.73
N LYS A 151 13.70 5.63 16.75
CA LYS A 151 15.14 5.32 16.83
C LYS A 151 15.43 3.83 16.68
N ASN A 152 14.65 2.97 17.32
CA ASN A 152 14.78 1.52 17.29
C ASN A 152 13.47 0.83 16.86
N ALA A 153 13.55 -0.48 16.62
CA ALA A 153 12.42 -1.27 16.15
C ALA A 153 11.34 -1.50 17.21
N ALA A 154 11.70 -1.64 18.49
CA ALA A 154 10.73 -1.79 19.58
C ALA A 154 9.79 -0.57 19.69
N GLU A 155 10.35 0.64 19.78
CA GLU A 155 9.59 1.89 19.87
C GLU A 155 8.71 2.11 18.63
N THR A 156 9.26 1.82 17.44
CA THR A 156 8.51 1.94 16.17
C THR A 156 7.35 0.96 16.11
N ARG A 157 7.54 -0.30 16.53
CA ARG A 157 6.47 -1.31 16.59
C ARG A 157 5.36 -0.88 17.55
N GLU A 158 5.73 -0.37 18.71
CA GLU A 158 4.75 0.12 19.69
C GLU A 158 3.91 1.27 19.12
N LEU A 159 4.55 2.24 18.46
CA LEU A 159 3.85 3.34 17.80
C LEU A 159 2.95 2.84 16.65
N CYS A 160 3.41 1.89 15.84
CA CYS A 160 2.60 1.28 14.80
C CYS A 160 1.37 0.57 15.38
N LYS A 161 1.49 -0.15 16.51
CA LYS A 161 0.34 -0.76 17.20
C LYS A 161 -0.67 0.30 17.64
N LYS A 162 -0.21 1.39 18.26
CA LYS A 162 -1.09 2.52 18.65
C LYS A 162 -1.82 3.14 17.45
N VAL A 163 -1.15 3.29 16.31
CA VAL A 163 -1.79 3.76 15.07
C VAL A 163 -2.78 2.72 14.55
N ALA A 164 -2.44 1.43 14.58
CA ALA A 164 -3.34 0.36 14.19
C ALA A 164 -4.62 0.36 15.04
N ASP A 165 -4.53 0.57 16.36
CA ASP A 165 -5.69 0.67 17.26
C ASP A 165 -6.61 1.83 16.89
N VAL A 166 -6.03 2.98 16.49
CA VAL A 166 -6.81 4.13 16.00
C VAL A 166 -7.50 3.81 14.68
N LEU A 167 -6.79 3.16 13.74
CA LEU A 167 -7.35 2.74 12.46
C LEU A 167 -8.45 1.68 12.63
N THR A 168 -8.33 0.77 13.60
CA THR A 168 -9.36 -0.23 13.94
C THR A 168 -10.69 0.45 14.25
N LYS A 169 -10.68 1.54 15.03
CA LYS A 169 -11.90 2.31 15.35
C LYS A 169 -12.55 2.86 14.07
N TYR A 170 -11.77 3.50 13.20
CA TYR A 170 -12.29 4.04 11.95
C TYR A 170 -12.78 2.96 10.98
N MET A 171 -12.17 1.78 10.97
CA MET A 171 -12.59 0.67 10.12
C MET A 171 -13.89 0.00 10.58
N ASN A 172 -14.14 -0.04 11.89
CA ASN A 172 -15.41 -0.53 12.45
C ASN A 172 -16.57 0.41 12.09
N ASP A 173 -16.34 1.72 12.17
CA ASP A 173 -17.35 2.75 11.90
C ASP A 173 -17.26 3.31 10.46
N ALA A 174 -16.71 2.53 9.53
CA ALA A 174 -16.41 3.00 8.18
C ALA A 174 -17.71 3.34 7.39
N PRO A 175 -17.83 4.55 6.82
CA PRO A 175 -19.05 4.95 6.12
C PRO A 175 -19.14 4.29 4.72
N PRO A 176 -20.30 4.31 4.04
CA PRO A 176 -20.46 3.73 2.70
C PRO A 176 -19.42 4.21 1.67
N GLU A 177 -19.02 5.46 1.73
CA GLU A 177 -18.00 6.07 0.87
C GLU A 177 -16.65 5.36 0.98
N PHE A 178 -16.29 4.88 2.18
CA PHE A 178 -15.07 4.09 2.37
C PHE A 178 -15.08 2.86 1.48
N TYR A 179 -16.17 2.09 1.50
CA TYR A 179 -16.29 0.86 0.71
C TYR A 179 -16.31 1.15 -0.79
N HIS A 180 -16.93 2.25 -1.21
CA HIS A 180 -16.89 2.69 -2.61
C HIS A 180 -15.47 3.00 -3.06
N ILE A 181 -14.74 3.82 -2.29
CA ILE A 181 -13.35 4.17 -2.60
C ILE A 181 -12.48 2.91 -2.59
N ALA A 182 -12.58 2.07 -1.54
CA ALA A 182 -11.85 0.82 -1.43
C ALA A 182 -12.10 -0.12 -2.61
N SER A 183 -13.35 -0.30 -3.04
CA SER A 183 -13.68 -1.08 -4.24
C SER A 183 -12.97 -0.51 -5.45
N ALA A 184 -13.06 0.81 -5.67
CA ALA A 184 -12.40 1.44 -6.81
C ALA A 184 -10.88 1.21 -6.80
N ILE A 185 -10.22 1.31 -5.63
CA ILE A 185 -8.78 0.97 -5.50
C ILE A 185 -8.52 -0.45 -6.00
N LEU A 186 -9.28 -1.41 -5.50
CA LEU A 186 -9.11 -2.83 -5.79
C LEU A 186 -9.44 -3.16 -7.25
N ASP A 187 -10.47 -2.53 -7.82
CA ASP A 187 -10.82 -2.64 -9.24
C ASP A 187 -9.70 -2.06 -10.12
N GLY A 188 -9.06 -0.96 -9.70
CA GLY A 188 -7.88 -0.42 -10.38
C GLY A 188 -6.65 -1.34 -10.29
N LEU A 189 -6.45 -2.01 -9.15
CA LEU A 189 -5.36 -2.97 -8.95
C LEU A 189 -5.59 -4.31 -9.66
N TRP A 190 -6.84 -4.66 -9.95
CA TRP A 190 -7.19 -5.89 -10.65
C TRP A 190 -6.56 -5.99 -12.04
N TYR A 191 -6.35 -4.84 -12.71
CA TYR A 191 -5.62 -4.78 -13.99
C TYR A 191 -4.13 -5.16 -13.87
N ILE A 192 -3.59 -5.22 -12.65
CA ILE A 192 -2.21 -5.56 -12.34
C ILE A 192 -2.14 -7.00 -11.81
N ASP A 193 -3.00 -7.35 -10.85
CA ASP A 193 -3.18 -8.69 -10.31
C ASP A 193 -4.60 -9.17 -10.62
N ILE A 194 -4.75 -9.92 -11.72
CA ILE A 194 -6.04 -10.47 -12.15
C ILE A 194 -6.62 -11.49 -11.16
N THR A 195 -5.80 -11.99 -10.24
CA THR A 195 -6.24 -12.88 -9.16
C THR A 195 -6.75 -12.10 -7.95
N LEU A 196 -6.80 -10.77 -7.99
CA LEU A 196 -7.29 -9.94 -6.88
C LEU A 196 -8.80 -10.03 -6.76
N ASP A 197 -9.28 -10.48 -5.60
CA ASP A 197 -10.69 -10.38 -5.23
C ASP A 197 -10.88 -9.32 -4.15
N LYS A 198 -11.78 -8.37 -4.39
CA LYS A 198 -11.96 -7.22 -3.51
C LYS A 198 -12.47 -7.56 -2.12
N HIS A 199 -13.35 -8.55 -2.01
CA HIS A 199 -13.94 -8.95 -0.73
C HIS A 199 -12.96 -9.79 0.08
N ALA A 200 -12.20 -10.67 -0.57
CA ALA A 200 -11.10 -11.41 0.04
C ALA A 200 -10.02 -10.46 0.55
N PHE A 201 -9.61 -9.46 -0.24
CA PHE A 201 -8.58 -8.51 0.16
C PHE A 201 -9.05 -7.56 1.26
N LEU A 202 -10.31 -7.09 1.21
CA LEU A 202 -10.88 -6.32 2.32
C LEU A 202 -10.96 -7.15 3.60
N LYS A 203 -11.43 -8.40 3.52
CA LYS A 203 -11.45 -9.31 4.67
C LYS A 203 -10.05 -9.47 5.27
N PHE A 204 -9.05 -9.68 4.43
CA PHE A 204 -7.66 -9.77 4.85
C PHE A 204 -7.21 -8.52 5.61
N THR A 205 -7.51 -7.32 5.10
CA THR A 205 -7.20 -6.06 5.81
C THR A 205 -7.90 -5.97 7.16
N TYR A 206 -9.17 -6.36 7.26
CA TYR A 206 -9.90 -6.40 8.54
C TYR A 206 -9.27 -7.40 9.54
N GLN A 207 -8.82 -8.57 9.05
CA GLN A 207 -8.15 -9.57 9.88
C GLN A 207 -6.80 -9.08 10.44
N LEU A 208 -6.08 -8.22 9.72
CA LEU A 208 -4.85 -7.58 10.24
C LEU A 208 -5.11 -6.67 11.44
N HIS A 209 -6.36 -6.20 11.60
CA HIS A 209 -6.83 -5.41 12.74
C HIS A 209 -7.55 -6.24 13.81
N GLY A 210 -7.66 -7.57 13.61
CA GLY A 210 -8.39 -8.45 14.54
C GLY A 210 -9.90 -8.20 14.58
N ILE A 211 -10.47 -7.58 13.55
CA ILE A 211 -11.91 -7.27 13.45
C ILE A 211 -12.59 -8.10 12.37
N GLU A 212 -13.90 -8.30 12.52
CA GLU A 212 -14.70 -9.06 11.56
C GLU A 212 -15.06 -8.21 10.34
N TYR A 213 -15.04 -8.85 9.18
CA TYR A 213 -15.53 -8.24 7.95
C TYR A 213 -17.04 -8.50 7.82
N ASN A 214 -17.84 -7.46 8.01
CA ASN A 214 -19.31 -7.53 8.13
C ASN A 214 -20.08 -7.97 6.87
N LYS A 215 -19.39 -8.42 5.80
CA LYS A 215 -20.03 -8.94 4.59
C LYS A 215 -19.74 -10.43 4.44
N GLN A 216 -20.79 -11.20 4.18
CA GLN A 216 -20.64 -12.60 3.81
C GLN A 216 -19.88 -12.71 2.48
N LEU A 217 -18.84 -13.54 2.48
CA LEU A 217 -18.06 -13.80 1.28
C LEU A 217 -18.78 -14.79 0.37
N GLY A 218 -18.87 -14.48 -0.92
CA GLY A 218 -19.25 -15.44 -1.95
C GLY A 218 -18.22 -16.58 -2.07
N TRP A 219 -18.58 -17.66 -2.77
CA TRP A 219 -17.73 -18.85 -2.89
C TRP A 219 -16.36 -18.54 -3.51
N TYR A 220 -16.31 -17.69 -4.55
CA TYR A 220 -15.08 -17.29 -5.22
C TYR A 220 -14.18 -16.47 -4.28
N SER A 221 -14.74 -15.48 -3.57
CA SER A 221 -13.98 -14.68 -2.60
C SER A 221 -13.46 -15.52 -1.44
N ARG A 222 -14.20 -16.55 -0.98
CA ARG A 222 -13.70 -17.51 0.02
C ARG A 222 -12.52 -18.32 -0.50
N LEU A 223 -12.61 -18.83 -1.73
CA LEU A 223 -11.52 -19.56 -2.38
C LEU A 223 -10.29 -18.66 -2.54
N ASN A 224 -10.49 -17.41 -2.99
CA ASN A 224 -9.42 -16.43 -3.15
C ASN A 224 -8.72 -16.11 -1.83
N ALA A 225 -9.49 -15.90 -0.76
CA ALA A 225 -8.95 -15.68 0.58
C ALA A 225 -8.09 -16.88 1.03
N LYS A 226 -8.60 -18.11 0.87
CA LYS A 226 -7.84 -19.33 1.22
C LYS A 226 -6.57 -19.51 0.38
N TYR A 227 -6.64 -19.20 -0.92
CA TYR A 227 -5.48 -19.20 -1.80
C TYR A 227 -4.40 -18.21 -1.30
N ARG A 228 -4.79 -16.99 -0.93
CA ARG A 228 -3.86 -15.97 -0.43
C ARG A 228 -3.27 -16.32 0.95
N ASP A 229 -4.09 -16.85 1.85
CA ASP A 229 -3.65 -17.38 3.15
C ASP A 229 -2.61 -18.49 2.94
N LEU A 230 -2.88 -19.41 2.01
CA LEU A 230 -1.96 -20.49 1.66
C LEU A 230 -0.64 -19.95 1.12
N VAL A 231 -0.67 -18.98 0.20
CA VAL A 231 0.55 -18.36 -0.34
C VAL A 231 1.38 -17.70 0.76
N CYS A 232 0.74 -16.96 1.68
CA CYS A 232 1.43 -16.33 2.81
C CYS A 232 2.02 -17.40 3.74
N TYR A 233 1.27 -18.46 4.04
CA TYR A 233 1.75 -19.59 4.84
C TYR A 233 2.94 -20.29 4.18
N LEU A 234 2.86 -20.61 2.88
CA LEU A 234 3.95 -21.26 2.15
C LEU A 234 5.21 -20.41 2.12
N CYS A 235 5.09 -19.07 2.14
CA CYS A 235 6.24 -18.20 2.30
C CYS A 235 6.96 -18.42 3.64
N LEU A 236 6.29 -18.87 4.70
CA LEU A 236 6.87 -19.13 6.02
C LEU A 236 7.45 -20.55 6.17
N VAL A 237 7.27 -21.43 5.18
CA VAL A 237 7.78 -22.80 5.25
C VAL A 237 9.25 -22.83 4.81
N PRO A 238 10.18 -23.44 5.58
CA PRO A 238 11.59 -23.55 5.17
C PRO A 238 11.76 -24.21 3.79
N TYR A 239 12.72 -23.71 2.99
CA TYR A 239 13.00 -24.09 1.60
C TYR A 239 11.86 -23.84 0.60
N VAL A 240 10.64 -24.30 0.88
CA VAL A 240 9.43 -24.03 0.07
C VAL A 240 9.20 -22.53 -0.05
N GLY A 241 9.31 -21.79 1.04
CA GLY A 241 9.16 -20.34 1.06
C GLY A 241 10.20 -19.61 0.21
N ALA A 242 11.42 -20.16 0.07
CA ALA A 242 12.42 -19.60 -0.83
C ALA A 242 11.99 -19.75 -2.30
N ILE A 243 11.47 -20.93 -2.67
CA ILE A 243 10.93 -21.20 -4.01
C ILE A 243 9.73 -20.31 -4.30
N VAL A 244 8.78 -20.21 -3.37
CA VAL A 244 7.58 -19.37 -3.51
C VAL A 244 7.97 -17.89 -3.65
N ARG A 245 8.90 -17.39 -2.84
CA ARG A 245 9.41 -16.02 -2.98
C ARG A 245 10.09 -15.77 -4.33
N LEU A 246 10.85 -16.73 -4.84
CA LEU A 246 11.49 -16.62 -6.16
C LEU A 246 10.44 -16.57 -7.28
N TYR A 247 9.44 -17.44 -7.21
CA TYR A 247 8.31 -17.43 -8.14
C TYR A 247 7.58 -16.08 -8.12
N TYR A 248 7.16 -15.59 -6.95
CA TYR A 248 6.46 -14.30 -6.87
C TYR A 248 7.34 -13.10 -7.19
N LYS A 249 8.67 -13.21 -7.04
CA LYS A 249 9.61 -12.20 -7.57
C LYS A 249 9.53 -12.15 -9.10
N ALA A 250 9.57 -13.30 -9.77
CA ALA A 250 9.45 -13.38 -11.23
C ALA A 250 8.08 -12.88 -11.71
N VAL A 251 7.00 -13.28 -11.04
CA VAL A 251 5.63 -12.79 -11.32
C VAL A 251 5.57 -11.27 -11.19
N LEU A 252 6.07 -10.71 -10.08
CA LEU A 252 6.07 -9.26 -9.88
C LEU A 252 6.84 -8.53 -10.99
N TRP A 253 8.02 -9.02 -11.37
CA TRP A 253 8.80 -8.44 -12.46
C TRP A 253 8.07 -8.47 -13.79
N LEU A 254 7.48 -9.61 -14.13
CA LEU A 254 6.66 -9.77 -15.34
C LEU A 254 5.46 -8.82 -15.31
N THR A 255 4.74 -8.75 -14.20
CA THR A 255 3.58 -7.87 -14.04
C THR A 255 3.95 -6.39 -14.17
N LEU A 256 5.04 -5.94 -13.53
CA LEU A 256 5.50 -4.55 -13.66
C LEU A 256 5.93 -4.24 -15.09
N TRP A 257 6.62 -5.18 -15.76
CA TRP A 257 7.00 -5.03 -17.15
C TRP A 257 5.78 -4.96 -18.08
N LEU A 258 4.81 -5.86 -17.91
CA LEU A 258 3.57 -5.87 -18.67
C LEU A 258 2.80 -4.56 -18.47
N VAL A 259 2.64 -4.08 -17.24
CA VAL A 259 1.86 -2.87 -16.99
C VAL A 259 2.50 -1.61 -17.61
N VAL A 260 3.84 -1.56 -17.69
CA VAL A 260 4.57 -0.43 -18.29
C VAL A 260 4.63 -0.53 -19.82
N LYS A 261 4.93 -1.72 -20.36
CA LYS A 261 5.20 -1.91 -21.80
C LYS A 261 3.98 -2.37 -22.57
N TRP A 262 3.17 -3.25 -21.98
CA TRP A 262 2.09 -3.93 -22.66
C TRP A 262 0.87 -4.21 -21.76
N PRO A 263 0.15 -3.18 -21.27
CA PRO A 263 -1.00 -3.38 -20.39
C PRO A 263 -2.23 -3.80 -21.20
N ILE A 264 -2.16 -4.99 -21.82
CA ILE A 264 -3.15 -5.52 -22.77
C ILE A 264 -4.55 -5.53 -22.17
N LEU A 265 -4.69 -5.98 -20.92
CA LEU A 265 -5.98 -6.04 -20.25
C LEU A 265 -6.61 -4.65 -20.08
N ALA A 266 -5.82 -3.66 -19.68
CA ALA A 266 -6.27 -2.28 -19.60
C ALA A 266 -6.61 -1.74 -21.00
N TRP A 267 -5.82 -2.06 -22.03
CA TRP A 267 -6.12 -1.64 -23.41
C TRP A 267 -7.46 -2.15 -23.90
N LEU A 268 -7.78 -3.41 -23.61
CA LEU A 268 -9.03 -4.04 -24.03
C LEU A 268 -10.25 -3.44 -23.32
N LEU A 269 -10.15 -3.15 -22.03
CA LEU A 269 -11.29 -2.74 -21.20
C LEU A 269 -11.43 -1.22 -21.02
N LEU A 270 -10.32 -0.48 -21.00
CA LEU A 270 -10.29 0.97 -20.77
C LEU A 270 -9.94 1.75 -22.04
N GLY A 271 -9.42 1.08 -23.07
CA GLY A 271 -8.91 1.68 -24.29
C GLY A 271 -7.43 2.08 -24.18
N LYS A 272 -6.70 2.00 -25.31
CA LYS A 272 -5.26 2.28 -25.38
C LYS A 272 -4.89 3.66 -24.83
N LYS A 273 -5.63 4.72 -25.21
CA LYS A 273 -5.39 6.11 -24.78
C LYS A 273 -5.48 6.28 -23.25
N ASN A 274 -6.43 5.58 -22.62
CA ASN A 274 -6.73 5.72 -21.19
C ASN A 274 -5.87 4.79 -20.31
N SER A 275 -5.06 3.93 -20.92
CA SER A 275 -4.24 2.94 -20.22
C SER A 275 -2.76 3.33 -20.17
N HIS A 276 -2.38 4.46 -20.76
CA HIS A 276 -1.00 4.92 -20.75
C HIS A 276 -0.60 5.43 -19.37
N ILE A 277 0.55 4.96 -18.87
CA ILE A 277 1.06 5.31 -17.55
C ILE A 277 2.22 6.29 -17.71
N LYS A 278 2.01 7.53 -17.28
CA LYS A 278 3.06 8.54 -17.18
C LYS A 278 3.55 8.65 -15.74
N LEU A 279 4.80 8.25 -15.50
CA LEU A 279 5.37 8.20 -14.15
C LEU A 279 5.96 9.54 -13.69
N TYR A 280 6.53 10.33 -14.61
CA TYR A 280 7.17 11.64 -14.37
C TYR A 280 6.61 12.71 -15.31
#